data_AF-A0A8X8Z2H4-F1
#
_entry.id   AF-A0A8X8Z2H4-F1
#
_cell.length_a   1.000
_cell.length_b   1.000
_cell.length_c   1.000
_cell.angle_alpha   90.00
_cell.angle_beta   90.00
_cell.angle_gamma   90.00
#
_symmetry.space_group_name_H-M   'P 1'
#
loop_
_entity.id
_entity.type
_entity.pdbx_description
1 polymer ?
#
loop_
_entity_poly.entity_id
_entity_poly.type
_entity_poly.pdbx_seq_one_letter_code
_entity_poly.pdbx_strand_id
1 'polypeptide(L)'
;MGQAKALRLVFGVLGNIFSFLIPFFFAIFLMNFCFLYGLPFISPNNYLFSAINGTGVVIESVYVLIFLVYAPKKEKGKIMALLFVILAIFSTVALVSIFALKQEKKRQFFCGLAATIFSIIMYASPLSIMVCINLFSLN
;
A
#
# COMPACT_ATOMS: atom_id res chain seq x y z
N MET A 1 7.26 -29.42 25.62
CA MET A 1 7.93 -28.74 24.49
C MET A 1 7.03 -28.46 23.27
N GLY A 2 5.71 -28.77 23.30
CA GLY A 2 4.80 -28.58 22.14
C GLY A 2 4.04 -27.24 22.08
N GLN A 3 3.72 -26.64 23.23
CA GLN A 3 2.91 -25.41 23.32
C GLN A 3 3.65 -24.18 22.75
N ALA A 4 4.96 -24.05 23.01
CA ALA A 4 5.77 -22.93 22.52
C ALA A 4 6.05 -22.98 21.00
N LYS A 5 6.13 -24.18 20.40
CA LYS A 5 6.25 -24.36 18.95
C LYS A 5 4.93 -24.05 18.25
N ALA A 6 3.80 -24.53 18.79
CA ALA A 6 2.47 -24.19 18.29
C ALA A 6 2.19 -22.68 18.40
N LEU A 7 2.59 -22.05 19.52
CA LEU A 7 2.43 -20.60 19.71
C LEU A 7 3.30 -19.80 18.73
N ARG A 8 4.57 -20.19 18.50
CA ARG A 8 5.42 -19.58 17.45
C ARG A 8 4.91 -19.81 16.04
N LEU A 9 4.24 -20.94 15.78
CA LEU A 9 3.65 -21.26 14.48
C LEU A 9 2.34 -20.50 14.28
N VAL A 10 1.53 -20.31 15.31
CA VAL A 10 0.33 -19.46 15.29
C VAL A 10 0.70 -17.97 15.16
N PHE A 11 1.67 -17.46 15.92
CA PHE A 11 2.19 -16.10 15.74
C PHE A 11 2.98 -15.94 14.43
N GLY A 12 3.62 -16.99 13.92
CA GLY A 12 4.28 -17.00 12.62
C GLY A 12 3.30 -17.05 11.45
N VAL A 13 2.18 -17.75 11.58
CA VAL A 13 1.10 -17.81 10.57
C VAL A 13 0.20 -16.58 10.64
N LEU A 14 -0.18 -16.08 11.82
CA LEU A 14 -0.83 -14.77 11.98
C LEU A 14 0.10 -13.64 11.56
N GLY A 15 1.39 -13.75 11.90
CA GLY A 15 2.45 -12.84 11.45
C GLY A 15 2.63 -12.86 9.94
N ASN A 16 2.58 -14.03 9.30
CA ASN A 16 2.61 -14.16 7.83
C ASN A 16 1.34 -13.63 7.16
N ILE A 17 0.16 -13.80 7.75
CA ILE A 17 -1.09 -13.24 7.22
C ILE A 17 -1.06 -11.71 7.29
N PHE A 18 -0.60 -11.13 8.42
CA PHE A 18 -0.36 -9.70 8.51
C PHE A 18 0.76 -9.26 7.55
N SER A 19 1.86 -10.02 7.44
CA SER A 19 2.99 -9.72 6.55
C SER A 19 2.68 -9.84 5.06
N PHE A 20 1.59 -10.53 4.66
CA PHE A 20 1.08 -10.56 3.28
C PHE A 20 -0.02 -9.54 3.02
N LEU A 21 -0.86 -9.21 4.02
CA LEU A 21 -1.88 -8.15 3.87
C LEU A 21 -1.28 -6.73 3.98
N ILE A 22 -0.30 -6.51 4.85
CA ILE A 22 0.35 -5.20 5.03
C ILE A 22 0.94 -4.67 3.71
N PRO A 23 1.71 -5.46 2.92
CA PRO A 23 2.24 -5.01 1.64
C PRO A 23 1.15 -4.67 0.64
N PHE A 24 0.04 -5.42 0.62
CA PHE A 24 -1.09 -5.16 -0.27
C PHE A 24 -1.76 -3.80 0.06
N PHE A 25 -1.96 -3.51 1.34
CA PHE A 25 -2.51 -2.21 1.74
C PHE A 25 -1.53 -1.05 1.52
N PHE A 26 -0.23 -1.27 1.77
CA PHE A 26 0.81 -0.29 1.46
C PHE A 26 0.95 -0.06 -0.04
N ALA A 27 0.79 -1.09 -0.86
CA ALA A 27 0.81 -0.98 -2.32
C ALA A 27 -0.35 -0.12 -2.82
N ILE A 28 -1.59 -0.38 -2.37
CA ILE A 28 -2.75 0.47 -2.66
C ILE A 28 -2.49 1.91 -2.24
N PHE A 29 -2.01 2.12 -1.02
CA PHE A 29 -1.71 3.45 -0.52
C PHE A 29 -0.65 4.15 -1.39
N LEU A 30 0.44 3.46 -1.72
CA LEU A 30 1.52 3.98 -2.53
C LEU A 30 1.08 4.29 -3.97
N MET A 31 0.33 3.40 -4.62
CA MET A 31 -0.17 3.58 -5.98
C MET A 31 -1.09 4.81 -6.08
N ASN A 32 -1.94 5.03 -5.08
CA ASN A 32 -2.78 6.24 -5.00
C ASN A 32 -1.92 7.52 -4.86
N PHE A 33 -0.89 7.51 -4.01
CA PHE A 33 0.03 8.64 -3.85
C PHE A 33 0.87 8.91 -5.10
N CYS A 34 1.36 7.87 -5.77
CA CYS A 34 2.11 8.01 -7.03
C CYS A 34 1.21 8.48 -8.18
N PHE A 35 -0.04 8.00 -8.24
CA PHE A 35 -1.03 8.49 -9.20
C PHE A 35 -1.28 9.99 -9.00
N LEU A 36 -1.52 10.42 -7.76
CA LEU A 36 -1.70 11.82 -7.38
C LEU A 36 -0.49 12.67 -7.75
N TYR A 37 0.72 12.21 -7.44
CA TYR A 37 1.97 12.91 -7.79
C TYR A 37 2.13 13.09 -9.32
N GLY A 38 1.75 12.08 -10.11
CA GLY A 38 1.86 12.12 -11.56
C GLY A 38 0.81 12.98 -12.26
N LEU A 39 -0.25 13.42 -11.57
CA LEU A 39 -1.30 14.23 -12.20
C LEU A 39 -0.74 15.56 -12.72
N PRO A 40 -1.26 16.07 -13.86
CA PRO A 40 -0.80 17.32 -14.45
C PRO A 40 -0.96 18.52 -13.52
N PHE A 41 -1.93 18.45 -12.61
CA PHE A 41 -2.16 19.47 -11.60
C PHE A 41 -1.07 19.52 -10.55
N ILE A 42 -0.26 18.46 -10.37
CA ILE A 42 0.78 18.40 -9.34
C ILE A 42 2.15 18.46 -9.98
N SER A 43 2.43 17.63 -10.97
CA SER A 43 3.73 17.52 -11.61
C SER A 43 3.64 17.60 -13.13
N PRO A 44 4.02 18.72 -13.77
CA PRO A 44 4.04 18.81 -15.22
C PRO A 44 5.06 17.82 -15.80
N ASN A 45 4.71 17.19 -16.94
CA ASN A 45 5.51 16.23 -17.71
C ASN A 45 5.67 14.80 -17.15
N ASN A 46 4.93 14.40 -16.11
CA ASN A 46 5.00 13.03 -15.54
C ASN A 46 3.77 12.15 -15.86
N TYR A 47 3.18 12.35 -17.04
CA TYR A 47 1.93 11.70 -17.47
C TYR A 47 2.01 10.16 -17.53
N LEU A 48 3.12 9.61 -18.02
CA LEU A 48 3.33 8.15 -18.10
C LEU A 48 3.38 7.51 -16.72
N PHE A 49 3.99 8.19 -15.75
CA PHE A 49 4.03 7.73 -14.36
C PHE A 49 2.63 7.72 -13.76
N SER A 50 1.81 8.74 -14.02
CA SER A 50 0.41 8.76 -13.60
C SER A 50 -0.41 7.65 -14.28
N ALA A 51 -0.23 7.43 -15.58
CA ALA A 51 -0.99 6.41 -16.31
C ALA A 51 -0.75 4.99 -15.78
N ILE A 52 0.51 4.63 -15.48
CA ILE A 52 0.85 3.31 -14.93
C ILE A 52 0.28 3.15 -13.53
N ASN A 53 0.51 4.12 -12.63
CA ASN A 53 0.01 4.03 -11.25
C ASN A 53 -1.53 4.09 -11.20
N GLY A 54 -2.15 4.90 -12.04
CA GLY A 54 -3.61 4.98 -12.17
C GLY A 54 -4.23 3.66 -12.65
N THR A 55 -3.61 3.02 -13.64
CA THR A 55 -4.02 1.68 -14.08
C THR A 55 -3.86 0.65 -12.96
N GLY A 56 -2.79 0.74 -12.18
CA GLY A 56 -2.57 -0.07 -10.97
C GLY A 56 -3.70 0.09 -9.95
N VAL A 57 -4.09 1.33 -9.63
CA VAL A 57 -5.22 1.62 -8.72
C VAL A 57 -6.53 1.01 -9.24
N VAL A 58 -6.79 1.08 -10.55
CA VAL A 58 -7.99 0.45 -11.15
C VAL A 58 -7.96 -1.06 -10.95
N ILE A 59 -6.85 -1.72 -11.28
CA ILE A 59 -6.70 -3.17 -11.13
C ILE A 59 -6.85 -3.60 -9.66
N GLU A 60 -6.19 -2.91 -8.73
CA GLU A 60 -6.31 -3.19 -7.29
C GLU A 60 -7.74 -2.97 -6.76
N SER A 61 -8.43 -1.94 -7.25
CA SER A 61 -9.83 -1.71 -6.89
C SER A 61 -10.74 -2.88 -7.33
N VAL A 62 -10.48 -3.45 -8.51
CA VAL A 62 -11.20 -4.65 -8.99
C VAL A 62 -10.93 -5.85 -8.09
N TYR A 63 -9.68 -6.07 -7.67
CA TYR A 63 -9.35 -7.14 -6.71
C TYR A 63 -10.08 -6.97 -5.38
N VAL A 64 -10.11 -5.75 -4.85
CA VAL A 64 -10.82 -5.42 -3.62
C VAL A 64 -12.31 -5.66 -3.77
N LEU A 65 -12.92 -5.24 -4.88
CA LEU A 65 -14.35 -5.47 -5.15
C LEU A 65 -14.68 -6.96 -5.20
N ILE A 66 -13.88 -7.75 -5.91
CA ILE A 66 -14.04 -9.21 -5.96
C ILE A 66 -13.94 -9.80 -4.54
N PHE A 67 -12.93 -9.38 -3.77
CA PHE A 67 -12.79 -9.82 -2.38
C PHE A 67 -14.03 -9.46 -1.53
N LEU A 68 -14.55 -8.24 -1.67
CA LEU A 68 -15.76 -7.79 -0.98
C LEU A 68 -17.04 -8.50 -1.44
N VAL A 69 -17.08 -9.08 -2.63
CA VAL A 69 -18.22 -9.92 -3.03
C VAL A 69 -18.12 -11.28 -2.33
N TYR A 70 -16.96 -11.95 -2.41
CA TYR A 70 -16.81 -13.35 -2.01
C TYR A 70 -16.43 -13.59 -0.55
N ALA A 71 -15.95 -12.58 0.19
CA ALA A 71 -15.45 -12.80 1.55
C ALA A 71 -16.54 -13.13 2.60
N PRO A 72 -16.19 -13.80 3.70
CA PRO A 72 -17.09 -14.00 4.83
C PRO A 72 -17.35 -12.68 5.59
N LYS A 73 -18.57 -12.49 6.13
CA LYS A 73 -19.05 -11.24 6.77
C LYS A 73 -18.11 -10.68 7.86
N LYS A 74 -17.37 -11.55 8.58
CA LYS A 74 -16.44 -11.17 9.65
C LYS A 74 -15.19 -10.45 9.14
N GLU A 75 -14.65 -10.86 8.00
CA GLU A 75 -13.44 -10.28 7.38
C GLU A 75 -13.79 -9.02 6.57
N LYS A 76 -14.97 -9.01 5.93
CA LYS A 76 -15.49 -7.89 5.14
C LYS A 76 -15.48 -6.55 5.88
N GLY A 77 -15.97 -6.53 7.12
CA GLY A 77 -16.05 -5.31 7.92
C GLY A 77 -14.68 -4.70 8.20
N LYS A 78 -13.67 -5.54 8.50
CA LYS A 78 -12.30 -5.07 8.76
C LYS A 78 -11.67 -4.44 7.53
N ILE A 79 -11.83 -5.08 6.37
CA ILE A 79 -11.25 -4.60 5.12
C ILE A 79 -11.96 -3.33 4.63
N MET A 80 -13.29 -3.27 4.72
CA MET A 80 -14.04 -2.05 4.43
C MET A 80 -13.61 -0.88 5.31
N ALA A 81 -13.47 -1.10 6.62
CA ALA A 81 -13.02 -0.07 7.54
C ALA A 81 -11.60 0.41 7.20
N LEU A 82 -10.68 -0.52 6.88
CA LEU A 82 -9.31 -0.19 6.53
C LEU A 82 -9.22 0.60 5.21
N LEU A 83 -9.97 0.18 4.18
CA LEU A 83 -10.07 0.89 2.91
C LEU A 83 -10.60 2.31 3.10
N PHE A 84 -11.63 2.47 3.94
CA PHE A 84 -12.18 3.79 4.22
C PHE A 84 -11.16 4.71 4.89
N VAL A 85 -10.38 4.19 5.86
CA VAL A 85 -9.29 4.94 6.50
C VAL A 85 -8.22 5.35 5.48
N ILE A 86 -7.81 4.43 4.60
CA ILE A 86 -6.83 4.71 3.55
C ILE A 86 -7.32 5.82 2.61
N LEU A 87 -8.55 5.72 2.12
CA LEU A 87 -9.14 6.71 1.23
C LEU A 87 -9.34 8.06 1.93
N ALA A 88 -9.69 8.06 3.22
CA ALA A 88 -9.83 9.28 4.01
C ALA A 88 -8.49 9.99 4.19
N ILE A 89 -7.42 9.26 4.53
CA ILE A 89 -6.07 9.82 4.65
C ILE A 89 -5.60 10.34 3.29
N PHE A 90 -5.75 9.55 2.22
CA PHE A 90 -5.37 9.95 0.87
C PHE A 90 -6.11 11.21 0.42
N SER A 91 -7.43 11.26 0.60
CA SER A 91 -8.25 12.43 0.26
C SER A 91 -7.84 13.65 1.06
N THR A 92 -7.54 13.49 2.35
CA THR A 92 -7.07 14.60 3.19
C THR A 92 -5.74 15.14 2.68
N VAL A 93 -4.79 14.27 2.37
CA VAL A 93 -3.48 14.68 1.84
C VAL A 93 -3.61 15.31 0.46
N ALA A 94 -4.47 14.78 -0.42
CA ALA A 94 -4.74 15.36 -1.73
C ALA A 94 -5.35 16.76 -1.61
N LEU A 95 -6.34 16.94 -0.74
CA LEU A 95 -6.97 18.24 -0.49
C LEU A 95 -5.96 19.24 0.08
N VAL A 96 -5.18 18.85 1.10
CA VAL A 96 -4.13 19.73 1.66
C VAL A 96 -3.11 20.11 0.60
N SER A 97 -2.70 19.15 -0.24
CA SER A 97 -1.71 19.40 -1.29
C SER A 97 -2.21 20.39 -2.34
N ILE A 98 -3.49 20.33 -2.71
CA ILE A 98 -4.07 21.23 -3.74
C ILE A 98 -4.45 22.60 -3.15
N PHE A 99 -5.05 22.64 -1.95
CA PHE A 99 -5.60 23.86 -1.36
C PHE A 99 -4.58 24.67 -0.54
N ALA A 100 -3.67 24.01 0.18
CA ALA A 100 -2.70 24.71 1.04
C ALA A 100 -1.41 25.11 0.29
N LEU A 101 -1.01 24.35 -0.73
CA LEU A 101 0.23 24.57 -1.48
C LEU A 101 -0.06 25.18 -2.85
N LYS A 102 -0.19 26.52 -2.90
CA LYS A 102 -0.36 27.27 -4.16
C LYS A 102 0.83 27.18 -5.11
N GLN A 103 2.02 26.85 -4.60
CA GLN A 103 3.26 26.81 -5.39
C GLN A 103 3.57 25.38 -5.85
N GLU A 104 3.57 25.18 -7.17
CA GLU A 104 3.67 23.85 -7.79
C GLU A 104 4.88 23.04 -7.30
N LYS A 105 6.07 23.69 -7.25
CA LYS A 105 7.31 23.05 -6.80
C LYS A 105 7.23 22.49 -5.37
N LYS A 106 6.55 23.18 -4.46
CA LYS A 106 6.41 22.73 -3.06
C LYS A 106 5.46 21.53 -2.96
N ARG A 107 4.39 21.54 -3.76
CA ARG A 107 3.42 20.44 -3.84
C ARG A 107 4.04 19.17 -4.42
N GLN A 108 4.83 19.30 -5.50
CA GLN A 108 5.59 18.18 -6.06
C GLN A 108 6.55 17.59 -5.04
N PHE A 109 7.34 18.44 -4.36
CA PHE A 109 8.33 17.96 -3.39
C PHE A 109 7.66 17.23 -2.23
N PHE A 110 6.56 17.76 -1.68
CA PHE A 110 5.84 17.14 -0.58
C PHE A 110 5.21 15.78 -0.94
N CYS A 111 4.46 15.71 -2.05
CA CYS A 111 3.87 14.45 -2.51
C CYS A 111 4.94 13.43 -2.91
N GLY A 112 6.02 13.87 -3.57
CA GLY A 112 7.13 13.02 -3.99
C GLY A 112 7.90 12.43 -2.80
N LEU A 113 8.12 13.22 -1.73
CA LEU A 113 8.77 12.74 -0.50
C LEU A 113 7.93 11.66 0.18
N ALA A 114 6.62 11.90 0.32
CA ALA A 114 5.70 10.91 0.87
C ALA A 114 5.73 9.61 0.05
N ALA A 115 5.56 9.70 -1.27
CA ALA A 115 5.59 8.54 -2.16
C ALA A 115 6.91 7.76 -2.07
N THR A 116 8.05 8.46 -1.97
CA THR A 116 9.36 7.81 -1.84
C THR A 116 9.50 7.02 -0.53
N ILE A 117 9.09 7.60 0.60
CA ILE A 117 9.14 6.93 1.90
C ILE A 117 8.27 5.66 1.89
N PHE A 118 7.04 5.76 1.39
CA PHE A 118 6.13 4.61 1.29
C PHE A 118 6.68 3.54 0.33
N SER A 119 7.36 3.94 -0.75
CA SER A 119 8.01 3.01 -1.67
C SER A 119 9.10 2.20 -0.99
N ILE A 120 9.96 2.85 -0.20
CA ILE A 120 11.04 2.18 0.54
C ILE A 120 10.48 1.17 1.54
N ILE A 121 9.41 1.51 2.26
CA ILE A 121 8.76 0.61 3.20
C ILE A 121 8.19 -0.62 2.48
N MET A 122 7.60 -0.45 1.30
CA MET A 122 7.05 -1.56 0.50
C MET A 122 8.12 -2.57 0.06
N TYR A 123 9.35 -2.11 -0.23
CA TYR A 123 10.47 -3.00 -0.59
C TYR A 123 10.93 -3.92 0.54
N ALA A 124 10.51 -3.69 1.79
CA ALA A 124 10.77 -4.62 2.88
C ALA A 124 10.12 -6.00 2.65
N SER A 125 8.98 -6.05 1.95
CA SER A 125 8.25 -7.30 1.66
C SER A 125 9.05 -8.30 0.80
N PRO A 126 9.52 -7.94 -0.43
CA PRO A 126 10.34 -8.86 -1.23
C PRO A 126 11.67 -9.19 -0.56
N LEU A 127 12.28 -8.26 0.18
CA LEU A 127 13.53 -8.52 0.91
C LEU A 127 13.34 -9.59 2.00
N SER A 128 12.21 -9.57 2.70
CA SER A 128 11.85 -10.60 3.68
C SER A 128 11.78 -12.00 3.05
N ILE A 129 11.22 -12.11 1.84
CA ILE A 129 11.13 -13.38 1.10
C ILE A 129 12.52 -13.87 0.68
N MET A 130 13.37 -12.98 0.14
CA MET A 130 14.73 -13.33 -0.28
C MET A 130 15.59 -13.85 0.90
N VAL A 131 15.48 -13.21 2.06
CA VAL A 131 16.18 -13.63 3.29
C VAL A 131 15.66 -14.98 3.78
N CYS A 132 14.34 -15.21 3.74
CA CYS A 132 13.74 -16.48 4.14
C CYS A 132 14.19 -17.65 3.25
N ILE A 133 14.23 -17.45 1.92
CA ILE A 133 14.70 -18.44 0.97
C ILE A 133 16.18 -18.78 1.18
N ASN A 134 17.03 -17.76 1.37
CA ASN A 134 18.46 -17.97 1.57
C ASN A 134 18.75 -18.75 2.89
N LEU A 135 18.02 -18.45 3.96
CA LEU A 135 18.08 -19.20 5.21
C LEU A 135 17.64 -20.66 5.08
N PHE A 136 16.64 -20.95 4.24
CA PHE A 136 16.20 -22.32 3.97
C PHE A 136 17.18 -23.10 3.09
N SER A 137 17.89 -22.42 2.18
CA SER A 137 18.91 -23.05 1.32
C SER A 137 20.22 -23.39 2.05
N LEU A 138 20.44 -22.85 3.24
CA LEU A 138 21.65 -23.05 4.05
C LEU A 138 21.48 -24.11 5.16
N ASN A 139 20.32 -24.78 5.21
CA ASN A 139 19.96 -25.81 6.20
C ASN A 139 19.63 -27.12 5.48
#